data_AF-A0A7V1ANF3-F1
#
_entry.id   AF-A0A7V1ANF3-F1
#
_cell.length_a   1.000
_cell.length_b   1.000
_cell.length_c   1.000
_cell.angle_alpha   90.00
_cell.angle_beta   90.00
_cell.angle_gamma   90.00
#
_symmetry.space_group_name_H-M   'P 1'
#
loop_
_entity.id
_entity.type
_entity.pdbx_description
1 polymer ?
#
loop_
_entity_poly.entity_id
_entity_poly.type
_entity_poly.pdbx_seq_one_letter_code
_entity_poly.pdbx_strand_id
1 'polypeptide(L)'
;MAELNPVSTRQALQTIFGVPFLIHYQFARAGTYYHSLNAPGFSPQEIPFVRKFETLAAEGAKIKEKNPWAAGFLSAIVPGLGRFYVGRPGDGLYSMLFIGISGFSAYRGFARQGIQSGRGWILGGLTSALYLGNVYGSYLSAKIMNQKRKDDFRTQVILQLDLWHSAHRLDDPVR
;
A
#
# COMPACT_ATOMS: atom_id res chain seq x y z
N MET A 1 -3.68 9.71 -44.76
CA MET A 1 -3.44 10.40 -43.47
C MET A 1 -4.80 10.80 -42.94
N ALA A 2 -5.40 10.04 -42.02
CA ALA A 2 -6.58 10.52 -41.33
C ALA A 2 -6.09 11.51 -40.28
N GLU A 3 -6.20 12.82 -40.56
CA GLU A 3 -5.93 13.84 -39.54
C GLU A 3 -6.83 13.54 -38.34
N LEU A 4 -6.20 13.29 -37.17
CA LEU A 4 -6.92 13.27 -35.90
C LEU A 4 -7.73 14.56 -35.80
N ASN A 5 -9.05 14.41 -35.66
CA ASN A 5 -9.95 15.55 -35.50
C ASN A 5 -9.44 16.42 -34.34
N PRO A 6 -9.24 17.75 -34.50
CA PRO A 6 -8.73 18.61 -33.43
C PRO A 6 -9.55 18.52 -32.14
N VAL A 7 -10.83 18.12 -32.22
CA VAL A 7 -11.69 17.83 -31.06
C VAL A 7 -11.27 16.56 -30.32
N SER A 8 -10.93 15.47 -31.01
CA SER A 8 -10.49 14.22 -30.37
C SER A 8 -9.13 14.39 -29.69
N THR A 9 -8.20 15.10 -30.32
CA THR A 9 -6.89 15.42 -29.72
C THR A 9 -7.03 16.26 -28.44
N ARG A 10 -7.96 17.22 -28.43
CA ARG A 10 -8.23 18.03 -27.22
C ARG A 10 -8.81 17.19 -26.09
N GLN A 11 -9.73 16.28 -26.39
CA GLN A 11 -10.37 15.40 -25.41
C GLN A 11 -9.38 14.39 -24.82
N ALA A 12 -8.54 13.79 -25.66
CA ALA A 12 -7.42 12.94 -25.27
C ALA A 12 -6.51 13.66 -24.25
N LEU A 13 -6.08 14.89 -24.57
CA LEU A 13 -5.25 15.69 -23.67
C LEU A 13 -5.95 15.96 -22.33
N GLN A 14 -7.25 16.30 -22.36
CA GLN A 14 -8.04 16.50 -21.15
C GLN A 14 -8.09 15.25 -20.28
N THR A 15 -8.23 14.05 -20.85
CA THR A 15 -8.18 12.79 -20.09
C THR A 15 -6.84 12.63 -19.36
N ILE A 16 -5.72 12.91 -20.03
CA ILE A 16 -4.37 12.76 -19.46
C ILE A 16 -4.08 13.80 -18.38
N PHE A 17 -4.55 15.04 -18.53
CA PHE A 17 -4.31 16.12 -17.55
C PHE A 17 -4.81 15.80 -16.13
N GLY A 18 -5.73 14.84 -15.98
CA GLY A 18 -6.19 14.38 -14.67
C GLY A 18 -5.26 13.38 -13.98
N VAL A 19 -4.37 12.70 -14.72
CA VAL A 19 -3.51 11.62 -14.22
C VAL A 19 -2.53 12.10 -13.14
N PRO A 20 -1.89 13.28 -13.24
CA PRO A 20 -1.06 13.80 -12.17
C PRO A 20 -1.79 13.88 -10.82
N PHE A 21 -3.08 14.23 -10.80
CA PHE A 21 -3.87 14.26 -9.56
C PHE A 21 -3.99 12.87 -8.92
N LEU A 22 -4.12 11.82 -9.72
CA LEU A 22 -4.15 10.43 -9.24
C LEU A 22 -2.79 9.99 -8.70
N ILE A 23 -1.70 10.28 -9.43
CA ILE A 23 -0.33 9.92 -9.02
C ILE A 23 0.08 10.63 -7.72
N HIS A 24 -0.39 11.87 -7.53
CA HIS A 24 -0.15 12.65 -6.32
C HIS A 24 -1.19 12.46 -5.21
N TYR A 25 -2.02 11.40 -5.28
CA TYR A 25 -3.03 11.05 -4.27
C TYR A 25 -4.05 12.17 -3.98
N GLN A 26 -4.26 13.09 -4.94
CA GLN A 26 -5.26 14.17 -4.86
C GLN A 26 -6.62 13.67 -5.34
N PHE A 27 -7.14 12.62 -4.70
CA PHE A 27 -8.30 11.85 -5.15
C PHE A 27 -9.58 12.66 -5.27
N ALA A 28 -9.82 13.60 -4.34
CA ALA A 28 -10.99 14.47 -4.42
C ALA A 28 -10.96 15.34 -5.68
N ARG A 29 -9.80 15.93 -5.99
CA ARG A 29 -9.61 16.75 -7.19
C ARG A 29 -9.69 15.93 -8.47
N ALA A 30 -9.05 14.76 -8.47
CA ALA A 30 -9.11 13.82 -9.59
C ALA A 30 -10.57 13.39 -9.87
N GLY A 31 -11.31 13.02 -8.82
CA GLY A 31 -12.71 12.61 -8.94
C GLY A 31 -13.58 13.72 -9.51
N THR A 32 -13.49 14.94 -8.96
CA THR A 32 -14.24 16.09 -9.49
C THR A 32 -13.84 16.41 -10.94
N TYR A 33 -12.57 16.27 -11.28
CA TYR A 33 -12.05 16.53 -12.61
C TYR A 33 -12.64 15.54 -13.63
N TYR A 34 -12.49 14.23 -13.40
CA TYR A 34 -13.00 13.22 -14.32
C TYR A 34 -14.53 13.19 -14.39
N HIS A 35 -15.21 13.46 -13.27
CA HIS A 35 -16.67 13.62 -13.28
C HIS A 35 -17.12 14.74 -14.22
N SER A 36 -16.40 15.88 -14.22
CA SER A 36 -16.70 17.00 -15.12
C SER A 36 -16.47 16.68 -16.61
N LEU A 37 -15.64 15.68 -16.93
CA LEU A 37 -15.35 15.24 -18.29
C LEU A 37 -16.36 14.22 -18.82
N ASN A 38 -17.15 13.56 -17.96
CA ASN A 38 -18.17 12.56 -18.35
C ASN A 38 -19.44 13.23 -18.96
N ALA A 39 -19.31 14.46 -19.46
CA ALA A 39 -20.37 15.26 -20.06
C ALA A 39 -20.67 14.83 -21.51
N PRO A 40 -21.86 15.14 -22.07
CA PRO A 40 -22.31 14.69 -23.40
C PRO A 40 -21.42 15.10 -24.60
N GLY A 41 -20.34 15.86 -24.38
CA GLY A 41 -19.43 16.35 -25.41
C GLY A 41 -18.20 15.48 -25.67
N PHE A 42 -17.94 14.43 -24.87
CA PHE A 42 -16.80 13.53 -25.07
C PHE A 42 -17.08 12.43 -26.10
N SER A 43 -16.06 12.06 -26.88
CA SER A 43 -16.17 10.98 -27.86
C SER A 43 -16.53 9.64 -27.20
N PRO A 44 -17.33 8.77 -27.84
CA PRO A 44 -17.65 7.44 -27.32
C PRO A 44 -16.42 6.57 -26.99
N GLN A 45 -15.28 6.83 -27.64
CA GLN A 45 -14.02 6.12 -27.43
C GLN A 45 -13.30 6.53 -26.13
N GLU A 46 -13.46 7.78 -25.70
CA GLU A 46 -12.79 8.31 -24.50
C GLU A 46 -13.58 8.07 -23.20
N ILE A 47 -14.91 8.01 -23.29
CA ILE A 47 -15.81 7.83 -22.13
C ILE A 47 -15.41 6.64 -21.23
N PRO A 48 -15.07 5.45 -21.76
CA PRO A 48 -14.63 4.32 -20.92
C PRO A 48 -13.37 4.64 -20.10
N PHE A 49 -12.41 5.37 -20.67
CA PHE A 49 -11.17 5.74 -19.99
C PHE A 49 -11.42 6.80 -18.92
N VAL A 50 -12.20 7.84 -19.23
CA VAL A 50 -12.62 8.88 -18.27
C VAL A 50 -13.30 8.24 -17.05
N ARG A 51 -14.27 7.33 -17.28
CA ARG A 51 -14.96 6.60 -16.20
C ARG A 51 -14.03 5.69 -15.41
N LYS A 52 -13.05 5.06 -16.06
CA LYS A 52 -12.08 4.22 -15.37
C LYS A 52 -11.18 5.05 -14.46
N PHE A 53 -10.72 6.22 -14.90
CA PHE A 53 -9.96 7.14 -14.05
C PHE A 53 -10.80 7.76 -12.93
N GLU A 54 -12.08 8.06 -13.15
CA GLU A 54 -13.03 8.46 -12.11
C GLU A 54 -13.17 7.35 -11.04
N THR A 55 -13.30 6.11 -11.47
CA THR A 55 -13.39 4.94 -10.58
C THR A 55 -12.10 4.77 -9.79
N LEU A 56 -10.93 4.89 -10.42
CA LEU A 56 -9.63 4.87 -9.74
C LEU A 56 -9.51 6.01 -8.71
N ALA A 57 -10.02 7.20 -9.00
CA ALA A 57 -10.06 8.29 -8.02
C ALA A 57 -10.90 7.90 -6.78
N ALA A 58 -12.07 7.30 -7.00
CA ALA A 58 -12.95 6.85 -5.93
C ALA A 58 -12.37 5.68 -5.13
N GLU A 59 -11.68 4.75 -5.78
CA GLU A 59 -10.96 3.64 -5.13
C GLU A 59 -9.76 4.15 -4.32
N GLY A 60 -8.97 5.05 -4.89
CA GLY A 60 -7.84 5.69 -4.24
C GLY A 60 -8.25 6.44 -2.97
N ALA A 61 -9.38 7.16 -3.01
CA ALA A 61 -9.94 7.85 -1.85
C ALA A 61 -10.28 6.91 -0.67
N LYS A 62 -10.49 5.61 -0.93
CA LYS A 62 -10.79 4.60 0.10
C LYS A 62 -9.52 3.97 0.70
N ILE A 63 -8.33 4.27 0.18
CA ILE A 63 -7.06 3.73 0.71
C ILE A 63 -6.82 4.33 2.10
N LYS A 64 -7.14 3.56 3.13
CA LYS A 64 -6.85 3.91 4.52
C LYS A 64 -5.44 3.45 4.91
N GLU A 65 -4.64 4.40 5.36
CA GLU A 65 -3.36 4.13 5.99
C GLU A 65 -3.53 3.52 7.38
N LYS A 66 -2.65 2.57 7.72
CA LYS A 66 -2.54 1.97 9.04
C LYS A 66 -1.62 2.83 9.90
N ASN A 67 -1.97 3.07 11.17
CA ASN A 67 -1.14 3.86 12.06
C ASN A 67 0.09 3.05 12.53
N PRO A 68 1.33 3.49 12.22
CA PRO A 68 2.54 2.77 12.63
C PRO A 68 2.75 2.69 14.14
N TRP A 69 2.39 3.74 14.88
CA TRP A 69 2.50 3.75 16.33
C TRP A 69 1.54 2.76 16.97
N ALA A 70 0.32 2.67 16.46
CA ALA A 70 -0.64 1.66 16.91
C ALA A 70 -0.10 0.25 16.66
N ALA A 71 0.51 -0.01 15.50
CA ALA A 71 1.13 -1.31 15.21
C ALA A 71 2.26 -1.63 16.20
N GLY A 72 3.17 -0.68 16.46
CA GLY A 72 4.23 -0.86 17.46
C GLY A 72 3.68 -1.12 18.85
N PHE A 73 2.74 -0.30 19.30
CA PHE A 73 2.11 -0.39 20.62
C PHE A 73 1.41 -1.74 20.84
N LEU A 74 0.61 -2.20 19.87
CA LEU A 74 -0.03 -3.50 19.94
C LEU A 74 0.99 -4.64 20.10
N SER A 75 2.07 -4.60 19.32
CA SER A 75 3.17 -5.56 19.42
C SER A 75 3.99 -5.47 20.70
N ALA A 76 3.91 -4.34 21.42
CA ALA A 76 4.54 -4.12 22.72
C ALA A 76 3.64 -4.56 23.88
N ILE A 77 2.36 -4.85 23.65
CA ILE A 77 1.50 -5.52 24.64
C ILE A 77 1.61 -7.03 24.45
N VAL A 78 1.40 -7.48 23.20
CA VAL A 78 1.51 -8.89 22.84
C VAL A 78 2.32 -9.00 21.56
N PRO A 79 3.46 -9.71 21.58
CA PRO A 79 4.29 -9.90 20.41
C PRO A 79 3.50 -10.35 19.18
N GLY A 80 3.71 -9.67 18.05
CA GLY A 80 3.05 -9.96 16.79
C GLY A 80 1.70 -9.27 16.52
N LEU A 81 1.00 -8.71 17.51
CA LEU A 81 -0.33 -8.09 17.27
C LEU A 81 -0.31 -6.93 16.29
N GLY A 82 0.75 -6.11 16.31
CA GLY A 82 0.93 -5.06 15.31
C GLY A 82 1.00 -5.58 13.88
N ARG A 83 1.51 -6.80 13.69
CA ARG A 83 1.59 -7.46 12.39
C ARG A 83 0.22 -7.98 11.95
N PHE A 84 -0.59 -8.50 12.88
CA PHE A 84 -2.00 -8.81 12.60
C PHE A 84 -2.79 -7.57 12.19
N TYR A 85 -2.61 -6.45 12.90
CA TYR A 85 -3.28 -5.17 12.62
C TYR A 85 -3.05 -4.65 11.19
N VAL A 86 -1.83 -4.87 10.64
CA VAL A 86 -1.46 -4.47 9.27
C VAL A 86 -1.74 -5.56 8.22
N GLY A 87 -2.39 -6.67 8.60
CA GLY A 87 -2.76 -7.74 7.67
C GLY A 87 -1.62 -8.71 7.33
N ARG A 88 -0.63 -8.87 8.23
CA ARG A 88 0.48 -9.82 8.10
C ARG A 88 0.41 -10.89 9.20
N PRO A 89 -0.57 -11.81 9.15
CA PRO A 89 -0.79 -12.78 10.23
C PRO A 89 0.35 -13.80 10.39
N GLY A 90 0.96 -14.25 9.29
CA GLY A 90 2.08 -15.19 9.34
C GLY A 90 3.27 -14.62 10.13
N ASP A 91 3.62 -13.38 9.84
CA ASP A 91 4.68 -12.68 10.54
C ASP A 91 4.35 -12.42 12.02
N GLY A 92 3.07 -12.17 12.33
CA GLY A 92 2.59 -11.99 13.69
C GLY A 92 2.69 -13.28 14.51
N LEU A 93 2.24 -14.40 13.94
CA LEU A 93 2.35 -15.71 14.55
C LEU A 93 3.81 -16.11 14.78
N TYR A 94 4.69 -15.86 13.81
CA TYR A 94 6.12 -16.09 13.95
C TYR A 94 6.70 -15.34 15.16
N SER A 95 6.41 -14.04 15.28
CA SER A 95 6.87 -13.23 16.41
C SER A 95 6.34 -13.75 17.75
N MET A 96 5.05 -14.09 17.82
CA MET A 96 4.44 -14.62 19.04
C MET A 96 5.10 -15.92 19.49
N LEU A 97 5.29 -16.87 18.57
CA LEU A 97 5.89 -18.17 18.89
C LEU A 97 7.36 -18.05 19.28
N PHE A 98 8.17 -17.34 18.49
CA PHE A 98 9.60 -17.24 18.78
C PHE A 98 9.89 -16.49 20.08
N ILE A 99 9.20 -15.37 20.32
CA ILE A 99 9.36 -14.60 21.55
C ILE A 99 8.78 -15.37 22.74
N GLY A 100 7.65 -16.04 22.58
CA GLY A 100 7.04 -16.86 23.63
C GLY A 100 7.93 -18.05 24.04
N ILE A 101 8.43 -18.82 23.08
CA ILE A 101 9.29 -19.99 23.33
C ILE A 101 10.63 -19.56 23.95
N SER A 102 11.26 -18.51 23.41
CA SER A 102 12.53 -17.99 23.95
C SER A 102 12.35 -17.42 25.35
N GLY A 103 11.30 -16.63 25.57
CA GLY A 103 10.95 -16.07 26.89
C GLY A 103 10.64 -17.14 27.93
N PHE A 104 9.86 -18.16 27.56
CA PHE A 104 9.60 -19.30 28.44
C PHE A 104 10.89 -20.06 28.78
N SER A 105 11.79 -20.22 27.81
CA SER A 105 13.07 -20.88 28.01
C SER A 105 14.01 -20.07 28.92
N ALA A 106 14.03 -18.74 28.76
CA ALA A 106 14.76 -17.82 29.63
C ALA A 106 14.22 -17.87 31.07
N TYR A 107 12.89 -17.80 31.23
CA TYR A 107 12.20 -17.93 32.51
C TYR A 107 12.60 -19.22 33.23
N ARG A 108 12.57 -20.37 32.54
CA ARG A 108 13.00 -21.65 33.12
C ARG A 108 14.47 -21.68 33.53
N GLY A 109 15.35 -20.96 32.82
CA GLY A 109 16.76 -20.81 33.19
C GLY A 109 16.89 -20.10 34.53
N PHE A 110 16.27 -18.93 34.66
CA PHE A 110 16.28 -18.14 35.88
C PHE A 110 15.54 -18.83 37.04
N ALA A 111 14.42 -19.50 36.78
CA ALA A 111 13.67 -20.21 37.84
C ALA A 111 14.47 -21.34 38.50
N ARG A 112 15.45 -21.93 37.80
CA ARG A 112 16.28 -23.03 38.33
C ARG A 112 17.51 -22.58 39.10
N GLN A 113 18.15 -21.50 38.66
CA GLN A 113 19.49 -21.09 39.14
C GLN A 113 19.54 -19.61 39.56
N GLY A 114 18.40 -18.93 39.58
CA GLY A 114 18.32 -17.51 39.84
C GLY A 114 19.22 -16.70 38.90
N ILE A 115 19.77 -15.61 39.43
CA ILE A 115 20.64 -14.70 38.66
C ILE A 115 21.97 -15.34 38.24
N GLN A 116 22.34 -16.48 38.80
CA GLN A 116 23.56 -17.22 38.45
C GLN A 116 23.38 -18.06 37.18
N SER A 117 22.17 -18.07 36.58
CA SER A 117 21.91 -18.82 35.35
C SER A 117 22.54 -18.15 34.12
N GLY A 118 23.69 -18.66 33.67
CA GLY A 118 24.27 -18.25 32.38
C GLY A 118 23.29 -18.48 31.22
N ARG A 119 22.57 -19.61 31.22
CA ARG A 119 21.52 -19.90 30.22
C ARG A 119 20.36 -18.89 30.30
N GLY A 120 19.94 -18.52 31.51
CA GLY A 120 18.92 -17.51 31.74
C GLY A 120 19.31 -16.18 31.11
N TRP A 121 20.52 -15.69 31.36
CA TRP A 121 21.01 -14.43 30.78
C TRP A 121 21.15 -14.46 29.27
N ILE A 122 21.70 -15.54 28.70
CA ILE A 122 21.84 -15.67 27.24
C ILE A 122 20.47 -15.65 26.57
N LEU A 123 19.54 -16.48 27.04
CA LEU A 123 18.20 -16.55 26.44
C LEU A 123 17.36 -15.31 26.76
N GLY A 124 17.54 -14.70 27.93
CA GLY A 124 16.89 -13.47 28.33
C GLY A 124 17.33 -12.30 27.45
N GLY A 125 18.64 -12.15 27.22
CA GLY A 125 19.18 -11.16 26.29
C GLY A 125 18.66 -11.36 24.87
N LEU A 126 18.65 -12.61 24.39
CA LEU A 126 18.07 -12.96 23.09
C LEU A 126 16.57 -12.59 23.02
N THR A 127 15.79 -12.98 24.02
CA THR A 127 14.35 -12.69 24.08
C THR A 127 14.10 -11.19 24.06
N SER A 128 14.86 -10.42 24.84
CA SER A 128 14.77 -8.95 24.88
C SER A 128 15.09 -8.33 23.52
N ALA A 129 16.16 -8.78 22.85
CA ALA A 129 16.50 -8.30 21.52
C ALA A 129 15.41 -8.63 20.50
N LEU A 130 14.89 -9.87 20.51
CA LEU A 130 13.77 -10.28 19.66
C LEU A 130 12.50 -9.48 19.94
N TYR A 131 12.21 -9.18 21.21
CA TYR A 131 11.05 -8.41 21.63
C TYR A 131 11.10 -6.97 21.09
N LEU A 132 12.21 -6.27 21.31
CA LEU A 132 12.43 -4.91 20.81
C LEU A 132 12.37 -4.89 19.29
N GLY A 133 13.01 -5.87 18.63
CA GLY A 133 12.96 -6.05 17.18
C GLY A 133 11.53 -6.27 16.65
N ASN A 134 10.69 -7.00 17.39
CA ASN A 134 9.28 -7.19 17.05
C ASN A 134 8.48 -5.88 17.14
N VAL A 135 8.66 -5.07 18.18
CA VAL A 135 7.97 -3.78 18.34
C VAL A 135 8.34 -2.84 17.20
N TYR A 136 9.65 -2.62 16.99
CA TYR A 136 10.14 -1.76 15.91
C TYR A 136 9.77 -2.31 14.52
N GLY A 137 9.89 -3.62 14.32
CA GLY A 137 9.51 -4.28 13.07
C GLY A 137 8.02 -4.18 12.76
N SER A 138 7.16 -4.11 13.78
CA SER A 138 5.71 -3.92 13.61
C SER A 138 5.38 -2.49 13.21
N TYR A 139 6.04 -1.50 13.81
CA TYR A 139 5.99 -0.10 13.37
C TYR A 139 6.40 0.03 11.90
N LEU A 140 7.55 -0.56 11.54
CA LEU A 140 8.06 -0.51 10.17
C LEU A 140 7.14 -1.23 9.18
N SER A 141 6.56 -2.36 9.58
CA SER A 141 5.61 -3.12 8.75
C SER A 141 4.38 -2.29 8.36
N ALA A 142 3.88 -1.43 9.25
CA ALA A 142 2.78 -0.52 8.93
C ALA A 142 3.17 0.51 7.87
N LYS A 143 4.37 1.11 8.01
CA LYS A 143 4.89 2.06 7.01
C LYS A 143 5.06 1.40 5.64
N ILE A 144 5.69 0.23 5.61
CA ILE A 144 5.89 -0.53 4.37
C ILE A 144 4.54 -0.90 3.74
N MET A 145 3.56 -1.35 4.54
CA MET A 145 2.25 -1.71 4.01
C MET A 145 1.49 -0.49 3.44
N ASN A 146 1.58 0.67 4.09
CA ASN A 146 0.97 1.90 3.58
C ASN A 146 1.61 2.32 2.26
N GLN A 147 2.95 2.27 2.20
CA GLN A 147 3.69 2.60 0.98
C GLN A 147 3.36 1.61 -0.14
N LYS A 148 3.32 0.31 0.14
CA LYS A 148 2.95 -0.72 -0.82
C LYS A 148 1.57 -0.47 -1.43
N ARG A 149 0.56 -0.16 -0.61
CA ARG A 149 -0.80 0.17 -1.10
C ARG A 149 -0.81 1.37 -2.03
N LYS A 150 0.01 2.37 -1.74
CA LYS A 150 0.20 3.56 -2.58
C LYS A 150 0.87 3.20 -3.91
N ASP A 151 1.92 2.40 -3.87
CA ASP A 151 2.66 1.96 -5.06
C ASP A 151 1.81 1.04 -5.95
N ASP A 152 1.05 0.12 -5.36
CA ASP A 152 0.10 -0.76 -6.06
C ASP A 152 -0.97 0.09 -6.77
N PHE A 153 -1.51 1.11 -6.10
CA PHE A 153 -2.46 2.04 -6.70
C PHE A 153 -1.84 2.83 -7.85
N ARG A 154 -0.64 3.39 -7.66
CA ARG A 154 0.08 4.13 -8.70
C ARG A 154 0.33 3.24 -9.93
N THR A 155 0.64 1.97 -9.71
CA THR A 155 0.82 0.98 -10.77
C THR A 155 -0.47 0.78 -11.56
N GLN A 156 -1.62 0.68 -10.90
CA GLN A 156 -2.92 0.59 -11.59
C GLN A 156 -3.22 1.81 -12.47
N VAL A 157 -2.88 3.01 -11.99
CA VAL A 157 -3.02 4.25 -12.78
C VAL A 157 -2.11 4.23 -14.01
N ILE A 158 -0.85 3.82 -13.85
CA ILE A 158 0.13 3.71 -14.95
C ILE A 158 -0.34 2.68 -15.98
N LEU A 159 -0.78 1.50 -15.54
CA LEU A 159 -1.31 0.46 -16.44
C LEU A 159 -2.52 0.97 -17.23
N GLN A 160 -3.43 1.72 -16.59
CA GLN A 160 -4.56 2.31 -17.27
C GLN A 160 -4.14 3.38 -18.29
N LEU A 161 -3.13 4.18 -17.97
CA LEU A 161 -2.54 5.14 -18.90
C LEU A 161 -1.86 4.44 -20.09
N ASP A 162 -1.14 3.34 -19.87
CA ASP A 162 -0.50 2.56 -20.93
C ASP A 162 -1.51 1.88 -21.84
N LEU A 163 -2.62 1.39 -21.29
CA LEU A 163 -3.76 0.90 -22.07
C LEU A 163 -4.38 2.01 -22.93
N TRP A 164 -4.56 3.20 -22.34
CA TRP A 164 -5.02 4.38 -23.08
C TRP A 164 -4.05 4.75 -24.21
N HIS A 165 -2.74 4.83 -23.94
CA HIS A 165 -1.71 5.07 -24.95
C HIS A 165 -1.73 4.02 -26.06
N SER A 166 -1.91 2.74 -25.71
CA SER A 166 -1.91 1.65 -26.70
C SER A 166 -3.13 1.74 -27.61
N ALA A 167 -4.31 2.06 -27.06
CA ALA A 167 -5.52 2.27 -27.86
C ALA A 167 -5.36 3.41 -28.87
N HIS A 168 -4.77 4.53 -28.45
CA HIS A 168 -4.55 5.70 -29.32
C HIS A 168 -3.34 5.56 -30.25
N ARG A 169 -2.43 4.62 -29.99
CA ARG A 169 -1.28 4.30 -30.87
C ARG A 169 -1.67 3.37 -32.03
N LEU A 170 -2.69 2.52 -31.86
CA LEU A 170 -3.16 1.60 -32.90
C LEU A 170 -3.99 2.29 -34.00
N ASP A 171 -4.42 3.53 -33.77
CA ASP A 171 -5.14 4.36 -34.73
C ASP A 171 -4.20 5.16 -35.67
N ASP A 172 -2.88 4.99 -35.54
CA ASP A 172 -1.87 5.63 -36.37
C ASP A 172 -1.49 4.72 -37.56
N PRO A 173 -1.92 5.00 -38.81
CA PRO A 173 -1.83 4.07 -39.94
C PRO A 173 -0.43 3.99 -40.55
N VAL A 174 0.63 4.17 -39.77
CA VAL A 174 2.01 4.04 -40.26
C VAL A 174 2.46 2.58 -40.18
N ARG A 175 1.81 1.75 -41.00
CA ARG A 175 2.36 0.59 -41.71
C ARG A 175 1.44 0.19 -42.86
#